data_AF-A0A495IIC8-F1
#
_entry.id   AF-A0A495IIC8-F1
#
_cell.length_a   1.000
_cell.length_b   1.000
_cell.length_c   1.000
_cell.angle_alpha   90.00
_cell.angle_beta   90.00
_cell.angle_gamma   90.00
#
_symmetry.space_group_name_H-M   'P 1'
#
loop_
_entity.id
_entity.type
_entity.pdbx_description
1 polymer ?
#
loop_
_entity_poly.entity_id
_entity_poly.type
_entity_poly.pdbx_seq_one_letter_code
_entity_poly.pdbx_strand_id
1 'polypeptide(L)'
;MTESTRADGIHHAKKRSLLNLLTDIPNLVKDLVKGEIELLKKELIAKAKVFGIGAGLIVGALLFLFLMLLCLIIAGIFALSLVMPGWLAALLVAALFLLVAAGLGYLGYTQIKKGLPPLPKKTIDSVKSDVKAVKGVGRIPRSDIGSDFGGRF
;
A
#
# COMPACT_ATOMS: atom_id res chain seq x y z
N MET A 1 37.12 -65.02 -42.02
CA MET A 1 37.38 -64.12 -40.89
C MET A 1 36.84 -62.74 -41.28
N THR A 2 36.25 -62.00 -40.34
CA THR A 2 35.64 -60.65 -40.46
C THR A 2 34.13 -60.55 -40.72
N GLU A 3 33.31 -61.12 -39.83
CA GLU A 3 32.02 -60.52 -39.45
C GLU A 3 32.06 -60.26 -37.94
N SER A 4 32.18 -58.99 -37.53
CA SER A 4 31.77 -58.44 -36.23
C SER A 4 32.29 -57.00 -36.15
N THR A 5 31.51 -56.08 -35.58
CA THR A 5 31.81 -54.65 -35.34
C THR A 5 31.21 -53.66 -36.36
N ARG A 6 29.88 -53.56 -36.43
CA ARG A 6 29.22 -52.32 -36.91
C ARG A 6 27.85 -52.00 -36.27
N ALA A 7 27.58 -52.46 -35.05
CA ALA A 7 26.30 -52.14 -34.42
C ALA A 7 26.42 -52.06 -32.89
N ASP A 8 27.08 -51.02 -32.37
CA ASP A 8 27.06 -50.77 -30.92
C ASP A 8 27.13 -49.27 -30.54
N GLY A 9 26.23 -48.47 -31.12
CA GLY A 9 26.23 -47.02 -30.87
C GLY A 9 24.86 -46.34 -30.77
N ILE A 10 23.76 -47.09 -30.84
CA ILE A 10 22.40 -46.50 -31.00
C ILE A 10 21.45 -46.74 -29.82
N HIS A 11 21.93 -46.96 -28.59
CA HIS A 11 21.04 -47.28 -27.46
C HIS A 11 21.08 -46.39 -26.20
N HIS A 12 21.87 -45.30 -26.13
CA HIS A 12 21.94 -44.50 -24.87
C HIS A 12 21.66 -42.99 -24.95
N ALA A 13 21.38 -42.42 -26.14
CA ALA A 13 21.17 -40.97 -26.29
C ALA A 13 19.71 -40.49 -26.14
N LYS A 14 18.70 -41.35 -26.36
CA LYS A 14 17.31 -40.88 -26.53
C LYS A 14 16.44 -40.82 -25.27
N LYS A 15 16.66 -41.69 -24.27
CA LYS A 15 15.92 -41.64 -22.99
C LYS A 15 16.41 -40.54 -22.06
N ARG A 16 17.69 -40.14 -22.14
CA ARG A 16 18.20 -39.01 -21.35
C ARG A 16 17.62 -37.66 -21.81
N SER A 17 17.35 -37.46 -23.10
CA SER A 17 16.85 -36.16 -23.59
C SER A 17 15.39 -35.84 -23.17
N LEU A 18 14.48 -36.83 -23.16
CA LEU A 18 13.10 -36.58 -22.72
C LEU A 18 12.97 -36.45 -21.20
N LEU A 19 13.72 -37.26 -20.44
CA LEU A 19 13.80 -37.13 -18.98
C LEU A 19 14.48 -35.82 -18.56
N ASN A 20 15.48 -35.35 -19.31
CA ASN A 20 16.12 -34.05 -19.06
C ASN A 20 15.15 -32.88 -19.29
N LEU A 21 14.35 -32.87 -20.36
CA LEU A 21 13.35 -31.81 -20.60
C LEU A 21 12.28 -31.76 -19.49
N LEU A 22 11.81 -32.91 -19.02
CA LEU A 22 10.89 -32.99 -17.87
C LEU A 22 11.52 -32.47 -16.58
N THR A 23 12.83 -32.66 -16.42
CA THR A 23 13.59 -32.16 -15.26
C THR A 23 13.86 -30.65 -15.35
N ASP A 24 13.89 -30.08 -16.57
CA ASP A 24 14.21 -28.67 -16.83
C ASP A 24 12.99 -27.73 -16.86
N ILE A 25 11.77 -28.21 -17.12
CA ILE A 25 10.51 -27.41 -17.02
C ILE A 25 10.44 -26.55 -15.75
N PRO A 26 10.71 -27.06 -14.53
CA PRO A 26 10.67 -26.22 -13.34
C PRO A 26 11.71 -25.09 -13.34
N ASN A 27 12.83 -25.24 -14.04
CA ASN A 27 13.82 -24.18 -14.21
C ASN A 27 13.33 -23.11 -15.19
N LEU A 28 12.72 -23.52 -16.31
CA LEU A 28 12.12 -22.59 -17.28
C LEU A 28 10.99 -21.75 -16.65
N VAL A 29 10.12 -22.38 -15.85
CA VAL A 29 9.05 -21.67 -15.12
C VAL A 29 9.65 -20.67 -14.13
N LYS A 30 10.69 -21.06 -13.37
CA LYS A 30 11.39 -20.16 -12.46
C LYS A 30 11.99 -18.97 -13.20
N ASP A 31 12.59 -19.18 -14.36
CA ASP A 31 13.23 -18.12 -15.11
C ASP A 31 12.22 -17.18 -15.77
N LEU A 32 11.05 -17.68 -16.20
CA LEU A 32 9.93 -16.85 -16.65
C LEU A 32 9.40 -15.95 -15.53
N VAL A 33 9.16 -16.53 -14.35
CA VAL A 33 8.71 -15.80 -13.16
C VAL A 33 9.73 -14.74 -12.74
N LYS A 34 11.03 -15.08 -12.74
CA LYS A 34 12.09 -14.09 -12.49
C LYS A 34 12.06 -12.97 -13.52
N GLY A 35 11.87 -13.29 -14.80
CA GLY A 35 11.76 -12.31 -15.87
C GLY A 35 10.58 -11.35 -15.69
N GLU A 36 9.39 -11.85 -15.35
CA GLU A 36 8.23 -11.02 -15.04
C GLU A 36 8.46 -10.14 -13.81
N ILE A 37 9.10 -10.68 -12.76
CA ILE A 37 9.46 -9.90 -11.56
C ILE A 37 10.46 -8.80 -11.90
N GLU A 38 11.48 -9.07 -12.73
CA GLU A 38 12.45 -8.07 -13.16
C GLU A 38 11.83 -6.99 -14.04
N LEU A 39 10.94 -7.36 -14.94
CA LEU A 39 10.18 -6.43 -15.77
C LEU A 39 9.29 -5.53 -14.89
N LEU A 40 8.54 -6.14 -13.98
CA LEU A 40 7.67 -5.44 -13.04
C LEU A 40 8.49 -4.50 -12.16
N LYS A 41 9.65 -4.93 -11.65
CA LYS A 41 10.56 -4.07 -10.88
C LYS A 41 10.98 -2.85 -11.70
N LYS A 42 11.39 -3.03 -12.96
CA LYS A 42 11.79 -1.91 -13.83
C LYS A 42 10.63 -0.93 -14.06
N GLU A 43 9.43 -1.43 -14.35
CA GLU A 43 8.25 -0.59 -14.56
C GLU A 43 7.82 0.12 -13.26
N LEU A 44 7.82 -0.57 -12.12
CA LEU A 44 7.51 0.00 -10.82
C LEU A 44 8.52 1.08 -10.44
N ILE A 45 9.83 0.87 -10.63
CA ILE A 45 10.86 1.88 -10.35
C ILE A 45 10.66 3.10 -11.25
N ALA A 46 10.36 2.91 -12.54
CA ALA A 46 10.11 4.01 -13.46
C ALA A 46 8.88 4.83 -13.04
N LYS A 47 7.75 4.18 -12.72
CA LYS A 47 6.55 4.87 -12.24
C LYS A 47 6.76 5.52 -10.88
N ALA A 48 7.43 4.84 -9.95
CA ALA A 48 7.73 5.35 -8.61
C ALA A 48 8.66 6.57 -8.66
N LYS A 49 9.62 6.62 -9.58
CA LYS A 49 10.48 7.79 -9.78
C LYS A 49 9.68 9.01 -10.23
N VAL A 50 8.83 8.86 -11.24
CA VAL A 50 8.00 9.97 -11.75
C VAL A 50 7.02 10.45 -10.67
N PHE A 51 6.35 9.51 -10.01
CA PHE A 51 5.44 9.84 -8.91
C PHE A 51 6.17 10.48 -7.73
N GLY A 52 7.36 9.98 -7.38
CA GLY A 52 8.19 10.50 -6.31
C GLY A 52 8.69 11.92 -6.58
N ILE A 53 9.12 12.21 -7.81
CA ILE A 53 9.48 13.58 -8.23
C ILE A 53 8.25 14.47 -8.18
N GLY A 54 7.11 14.03 -8.70
CA GLY A 54 5.85 14.79 -8.68
C GLY A 54 5.40 15.12 -7.26
N ALA A 55 5.37 14.12 -6.36
CA ALA A 55 5.05 14.30 -4.95
C ALA A 55 6.06 15.24 -4.27
N GLY A 56 7.36 15.10 -4.56
CA GLY A 56 8.41 15.98 -4.05
C GLY A 56 8.23 17.44 -4.48
N LEU A 57 7.89 17.68 -5.75
CA LEU A 57 7.60 19.02 -6.27
C LEU A 57 6.36 19.63 -5.62
N ILE A 58 5.30 18.85 -5.39
CA ILE A 58 4.09 19.33 -4.69
C ILE A 58 4.43 19.70 -3.25
N VAL A 59 5.15 18.85 -2.52
CA VAL A 59 5.60 19.16 -1.15
C VAL A 59 6.47 20.41 -1.13
N GLY A 60 7.40 20.55 -2.07
CA GLY A 60 8.22 21.74 -2.24
C GLY A 60 7.39 23.00 -2.50
N ALA A 61 6.43 22.93 -3.43
CA ALA A 61 5.54 24.05 -3.73
C ALA A 61 4.69 24.47 -2.52
N LEU A 62 4.13 23.49 -1.79
CA LEU A 62 3.37 23.76 -0.56
C LEU A 62 4.24 24.39 0.53
N LEU A 63 5.50 23.97 0.67
CA LEU A 63 6.44 24.58 1.59
C LEU A 63 6.73 26.05 1.21
N PHE A 64 6.97 26.33 -0.06
CA PHE A 64 7.19 27.70 -0.53
C PHE A 64 5.96 28.58 -0.37
N LEU A 65 4.76 28.06 -0.64
CA LEU A 65 3.51 28.78 -0.38
C LEU A 65 3.31 29.06 1.12
N PHE A 66 3.68 28.11 1.98
CA PHE A 66 3.65 28.32 3.43
C PHE A 66 4.62 29.43 3.87
N LEU A 67 5.86 29.44 3.35
CA LEU A 67 6.83 30.50 3.63
C LEU A 67 6.36 31.87 3.10
N MET A 68 5.81 31.91 1.88
CA MET A 68 5.22 33.12 1.31
C MET A 68 4.09 33.66 2.20
N LEU A 69 3.23 32.78 2.72
CA LEU A 69 2.16 33.18 3.63
C LEU A 69 2.72 33.82 4.91
N LEU A 70 3.80 33.28 5.49
CA LEU A 70 4.48 33.89 6.64
C LEU A 70 5.01 35.30 6.30
N CYS A 71 5.65 35.47 5.14
CA CYS A 71 6.08 36.79 4.68
C CYS A 71 4.90 37.76 4.51
N LEU A 72 3.76 37.29 4.01
CA LEU A 72 2.56 38.11 3.82
C LEU A 72 1.94 38.53 5.16
N ILE A 73 1.95 37.64 6.17
CA ILE A 73 1.53 37.99 7.54
C ILE A 73 2.39 39.11 8.09
N ILE A 74 3.72 38.97 8.00
CA ILE A 74 4.67 39.98 8.48
C ILE A 74 4.47 41.31 7.74
N ALA A 75 4.35 41.26 6.41
CA ALA A 75 4.07 42.44 5.59
C ALA A 75 2.74 43.11 5.98
N GLY A 76 1.70 42.34 6.25
CA GLY A 76 0.41 42.85 6.73
C GLY A 76 0.51 43.53 8.10
N ILE A 77 1.28 42.96 9.03
CA ILE A 77 1.55 43.58 10.34
C ILE A 77 2.29 44.91 10.14
N PHE A 78 3.33 44.95 9.30
CA PHE A 78 4.04 46.20 9.01
C PHE A 78 3.14 47.23 8.34
N ALA A 79 2.30 46.82 7.37
CA ALA A 79 1.36 47.70 6.70
C ALA A 79 0.35 48.33 7.69
N LEU A 80 -0.22 47.54 8.61
CA LEU A 80 -1.09 48.06 9.66
C LEU A 80 -0.33 48.93 10.67
N SER A 81 0.95 48.64 10.90
CA SER A 81 1.79 49.43 11.82
C SER A 81 2.03 50.86 11.34
N LEU A 82 1.73 51.20 10.07
CA LEU A 82 1.77 52.58 9.58
C LEU A 82 0.62 53.43 10.15
N VAL A 83 -0.50 52.82 10.54
CA VAL A 83 -1.71 53.54 11.01
C VAL A 83 -2.01 53.34 12.50
N MET A 84 -1.35 52.36 13.16
CA MET A 84 -1.53 52.06 14.57
C MET A 84 -0.25 51.48 15.20
N PRO A 85 -0.13 51.39 16.54
CA PRO A 85 1.03 50.78 17.18
C PRO A 85 1.24 49.32 16.74
N GLY A 86 2.49 48.93 16.48
CA GLY A 86 2.80 47.61 15.92
C GLY A 86 2.36 46.43 16.78
N TRP A 87 2.31 46.59 18.10
CA TRP A 87 1.78 45.56 19.00
C TRP A 87 0.27 45.32 18.77
N LEU A 88 -0.50 46.36 18.49
CA LEU A 88 -1.93 46.27 18.21
C LEU A 88 -2.19 45.66 16.82
N ALA A 89 -1.39 46.06 15.83
CA ALA A 89 -1.41 45.47 14.49
C ALA A 89 -1.15 43.96 14.54
N ALA A 90 -0.12 43.53 15.29
CA ALA A 90 0.19 42.11 15.48
C ALA A 90 -0.96 41.34 16.14
N LEU A 91 -1.59 41.92 17.18
CA LEU A 91 -2.74 41.29 17.85
C LEU A 91 -3.96 41.16 16.93
N LEU A 92 -4.25 42.16 16.08
CA LEU A 92 -5.36 42.07 15.12
C LEU A 92 -5.13 40.99 14.07
N VAL A 93 -3.93 40.93 13.50
CA VAL A 93 -3.58 39.88 12.53
C VAL A 93 -3.63 38.50 13.20
N ALA A 94 -3.12 38.37 14.43
CA ALA A 94 -3.21 37.13 15.20
C ALA A 94 -4.66 36.72 15.47
N ALA A 95 -5.54 37.66 15.83
CA ALA A 95 -6.96 37.41 16.06
C ALA A 95 -7.65 36.92 14.77
N LEU A 96 -7.35 37.53 13.63
CA LEU A 96 -7.86 37.10 12.33
C LEU A 96 -7.47 35.64 12.03
N PHE A 97 -6.20 35.30 12.22
CA PHE A 97 -5.71 33.93 12.00
C PHE A 97 -6.32 32.93 13.00
N LEU A 98 -6.54 33.34 14.25
CA LEU A 98 -7.19 32.50 15.25
C LEU A 98 -8.64 32.17 14.87
N LEU A 99 -9.38 33.12 14.31
CA LEU A 99 -10.73 32.88 13.80
C LEU A 99 -10.73 31.87 12.63
N VAL A 100 -9.81 32.03 11.68
CA VAL A 100 -9.65 31.09 10.57
C VAL A 100 -9.28 29.69 11.07
N ALA A 101 -8.33 29.60 12.02
CA ALA A 101 -7.91 28.35 12.63
C ALA A 101 -9.05 27.67 13.40
N ALA A 102 -9.84 28.44 14.15
CA ALA A 102 -11.02 27.92 14.85
C ALA A 102 -12.07 27.39 13.86
N GLY A 103 -12.31 28.10 12.75
CA GLY A 103 -13.21 27.66 11.69
C GLY A 103 -12.75 26.36 11.04
N LEU A 104 -11.50 26.31 10.57
CA LEU A 104 -10.92 25.10 9.97
C LEU A 104 -10.86 23.93 10.95
N GLY A 105 -10.48 24.18 12.20
CA GLY A 105 -10.45 23.18 13.26
C GLY A 105 -11.85 22.64 13.58
N TYR A 106 -12.86 23.50 13.62
CA TYR A 106 -14.25 23.09 13.80
C TYR A 106 -14.74 22.27 12.62
N LEU A 107 -14.52 22.71 11.37
CA LEU A 107 -14.87 21.93 10.18
C LEU A 107 -14.18 20.57 10.21
N GLY A 108 -12.87 20.52 10.46
CA GLY A 108 -12.12 19.27 10.59
C GLY A 108 -12.69 18.36 11.68
N TYR A 109 -12.97 18.90 12.86
CA TYR A 109 -13.58 18.17 13.97
C TYR A 109 -14.96 17.61 13.58
N THR A 110 -15.80 18.39 12.90
CA THR A 110 -17.12 17.92 12.46
C THR A 110 -17.01 16.83 11.40
N GLN A 111 -16.06 16.92 10.48
CA GLN A 111 -15.82 15.91 9.45
C GLN A 111 -15.30 14.61 10.06
N ILE A 112 -14.39 14.69 11.04
CA ILE A 112 -13.91 13.51 11.78
C ILE A 112 -15.06 12.87 12.57
N LYS A 113 -15.89 13.68 13.25
CA LYS A 113 -17.05 13.21 14.01
C LYS A 113 -18.14 12.56 13.14
N LYS A 114 -18.33 13.05 11.91
CA LYS A 114 -19.30 12.51 10.94
C LYS A 114 -18.75 11.32 10.14
N GLY A 115 -17.45 11.33 9.84
CA GLY A 115 -16.79 10.38 8.94
C GLY A 115 -16.15 9.18 9.63
N LEU A 116 -16.02 9.18 10.96
CA LEU A 116 -15.78 7.97 11.74
C LEU A 116 -17.15 7.26 11.90
N PRO A 117 -17.47 6.20 11.13
CA PRO A 117 -18.52 5.29 11.58
C PRO A 117 -18.15 4.85 13.01
N PRO A 118 -19.11 4.80 13.97
CA PRO A 118 -18.83 4.26 15.29
C PRO A 118 -18.12 2.93 15.08
N LEU A 119 -16.86 2.82 15.52
CA LEU A 119 -15.98 1.70 15.15
C LEU A 119 -16.82 0.42 15.10
N PRO A 120 -17.01 -0.21 13.93
CA PRO A 120 -17.96 -1.29 13.79
C PRO A 120 -17.57 -2.36 14.80
N LYS A 121 -18.33 -2.45 15.91
CA LYS A 121 -18.02 -3.35 17.02
C LYS A 121 -17.80 -4.77 16.50
N LYS A 122 -18.58 -5.14 15.47
CA LYS A 122 -18.47 -6.38 14.71
C LYS A 122 -17.08 -6.61 14.08
N THR A 123 -16.45 -5.59 13.49
CA THR A 123 -15.11 -5.73 12.87
C THR A 123 -14.03 -5.89 13.93
N ILE A 124 -14.13 -5.19 15.06
CA ILE A 124 -13.22 -5.37 16.20
C ILE A 124 -13.41 -6.76 16.82
N ASP A 125 -14.65 -7.21 16.96
CA ASP A 125 -14.98 -8.51 17.54
C ASP A 125 -14.54 -9.66 16.63
N SER A 126 -14.68 -9.53 15.30
CA SER A 126 -14.13 -10.47 14.32
C SER A 126 -12.60 -10.51 14.36
N VAL A 127 -11.92 -9.36 14.36
CA VAL A 127 -10.44 -9.33 14.47
C VAL A 127 -9.96 -9.89 15.82
N LYS A 128 -10.68 -9.63 16.92
CA LYS A 128 -10.38 -10.24 18.24
C LYS A 128 -10.62 -11.74 18.24
N SER A 129 -11.66 -12.22 17.55
CA SER A 129 -11.95 -13.65 17.39
C SER A 129 -10.88 -14.34 16.56
N ASP A 130 -10.47 -13.72 15.45
CA ASP A 130 -9.44 -14.24 14.55
C ASP A 130 -8.07 -14.30 15.23
N VAL A 131 -7.72 -13.27 16.01
CA VAL A 131 -6.50 -13.27 16.83
C VAL A 131 -6.56 -14.33 17.94
N LYS A 132 -7.73 -14.57 18.55
CA LYS A 132 -7.90 -15.64 19.54
C LYS A 132 -7.83 -17.04 18.90
N ALA A 133 -8.33 -17.19 17.67
CA ALA A 133 -8.26 -18.43 16.91
C ALA A 133 -6.81 -18.76 16.50
N VAL A 134 -6.06 -17.76 16.03
CA VAL A 134 -4.62 -17.89 15.72
C VAL A 134 -3.78 -18.17 16.97
N LYS A 135 -4.18 -17.63 18.13
CA LYS A 135 -3.56 -17.94 19.43
C LYS A 135 -3.99 -19.28 20.04
N GLY A 136 -4.84 -20.06 19.37
CA GLY A 136 -5.26 -21.40 19.80
C GLY A 136 -6.22 -21.43 20.99
N VAL A 137 -6.88 -20.31 21.33
CA VAL A 137 -7.83 -20.20 22.46
C VAL A 137 -9.29 -20.12 21.96
N GLY A 138 -9.52 -20.19 20.65
CA GLY A 138 -10.85 -20.16 20.03
C GLY A 138 -11.45 -21.55 19.83
N ARG A 139 -12.71 -21.74 20.24
CA ARG A 139 -13.49 -22.95 19.95
C ARG A 139 -13.91 -22.91 18.48
N ILE A 140 -13.52 -23.92 17.69
CA ILE A 140 -14.00 -24.08 16.31
C ILE A 140 -15.53 -24.30 16.40
N PRO A 141 -16.37 -23.50 15.71
CA PRO A 141 -17.78 -23.85 15.53
C PRO A 141 -17.81 -25.17 14.76
N ARG A 142 -18.20 -26.24 15.45
CA ARG A 142 -18.40 -27.55 14.84
C ARG A 142 -19.62 -27.38 13.93
N SER A 143 -19.40 -27.26 12.62
CA SER A 143 -20.50 -27.38 11.66
C SER A 143 -21.05 -28.79 11.80
N ASP A 144 -22.21 -28.88 12.41
CA ASP A 144 -23.19 -29.93 12.32
C ASP A 144 -23.53 -30.15 10.83
N ILE A 145 -22.62 -30.87 10.16
CA ILE A 145 -22.87 -31.57 8.91
C ILE A 145 -23.84 -32.71 9.27
N GLY A 146 -25.10 -32.33 9.47
CA GLY A 146 -26.23 -33.22 9.66
C GLY A 146 -26.47 -34.00 8.37
N SER A 147 -26.13 -35.27 8.40
CA SER A 147 -27.06 -36.40 8.27
C SER A 147 -28.39 -36.22 7.47
N ASP A 148 -28.39 -35.53 6.33
CA ASP A 148 -29.53 -35.55 5.39
C ASP A 148 -29.36 -36.62 4.29
N PHE A 149 -29.06 -37.85 4.72
CA PHE A 149 -29.19 -39.05 3.90
C PHE A 149 -30.14 -40.01 4.62
N GLY A 150 -31.42 -39.62 4.65
CA GLY A 150 -32.47 -40.32 5.39
C GLY A 150 -33.75 -40.45 4.57
N GLY A 151 -33.73 -41.36 3.59
CA GLY A 151 -34.87 -42.18 3.21
C GLY A 151 -36.08 -41.51 2.55
N ARG A 152 -36.14 -41.59 1.22
CA ARG A 152 -37.41 -41.74 0.48
C ARG A 152 -37.21 -42.69 -0.69
N PHE A 153 -37.65 -43.92 -0.47
CA PHE A 153 -38.38 -44.66 -1.50
C PHE A 153 -39.66 -43.89 -1.87
#